data_AF-A0A3S1B2K4-F1
#
_entry.id   AF-A0A3S1B2K4-F1
#
_cell.length_a   1.000
_cell.length_b   1.000
_cell.length_c   1.000
_cell.angle_alpha   90.00
_cell.angle_beta   90.00
_cell.angle_gamma   90.00
#
_symmetry.space_group_name_H-M   'P 1'
#
loop_
_entity.id
_entity.type
_entity.pdbx_description
1 polymer ?
#
loop_
_entity_poly.entity_id
_entity_poly.type
_entity_poly.pdbx_seq_one_letter_code
_entity_poly.pdbx_strand_id
1 'polypeptide(L)'
;MKSVYIIFGICLVAVILLLTKFLRQHSTVHGVKISVEETTATFKMHVRYNKNQTAIVENYIDSCFRPQTIFGGQHSIDKDIVTADSARFHINASAGYFSLAAARNNNSAAALENLVNICMKMKTVIKPE
;
A
#
# COMPACT_ATOMS: atom_id res chain seq x y z
N MET A 1 -9.85 47.34 -14.35
CA MET A 1 -8.82 46.44 -14.94
C MET A 1 -7.93 45.79 -13.89
N LYS A 2 -7.37 46.52 -12.91
CA LYS A 2 -6.47 45.95 -11.86
C LYS A 2 -7.09 44.80 -11.03
N SER A 3 -8.38 44.85 -10.73
CA SER A 3 -9.08 43.82 -9.93
C SER A 3 -9.27 42.48 -10.65
N VAL A 4 -9.26 42.46 -11.98
CA VAL A 4 -9.41 41.22 -12.78
C VAL A 4 -8.13 40.37 -12.67
N TYR A 5 -6.96 41.00 -12.64
CA TYR A 5 -5.68 40.31 -12.47
C TYR A 5 -5.52 39.67 -11.08
N ILE A 6 -6.12 40.26 -10.04
CA ILE A 6 -6.08 39.72 -8.68
C ILE A 6 -6.91 38.43 -8.60
N ILE A 7 -8.13 38.44 -9.17
CA ILE A 7 -9.00 37.26 -9.21
C ILE A 7 -8.35 36.13 -10.02
N PHE A 8 -7.75 36.47 -11.18
CA PHE A 8 -7.06 35.50 -12.01
C PHE A 8 -5.85 34.86 -11.30
N GLY A 9 -5.09 35.66 -10.54
CA GLY A 9 -3.99 35.17 -9.72
C GLY A 9 -4.42 34.18 -8.63
N ILE A 10 -5.53 34.48 -7.93
CA ILE A 10 -6.06 33.58 -6.88
C ILE A 10 -6.54 32.25 -7.49
N CYS A 11 -7.25 32.29 -8.62
CA CYS A 11 -7.67 31.09 -9.34
C CYS A 11 -6.48 30.23 -9.78
N LEU A 12 -5.42 30.85 -10.30
CA LEU A 12 -4.22 30.14 -10.74
C LEU A 12 -3.54 29.41 -9.57
N VAL A 13 -3.42 30.07 -8.42
CA VAL A 13 -2.84 29.46 -7.20
C VAL A 13 -3.71 28.29 -6.71
N ALA A 14 -5.04 28.44 -6.71
CA ALA A 14 -5.95 27.35 -6.33
C ALA A 14 -5.82 26.14 -7.27
N VAL A 15 -5.71 26.36 -8.58
CA VAL A 15 -5.51 25.29 -9.56
C VAL A 15 -4.17 24.58 -9.34
N ILE A 16 -3.09 25.32 -9.08
CA ILE A 16 -1.77 24.72 -8.77
C ILE A 16 -1.84 23.87 -7.48
N LEU A 17 -2.53 24.35 -6.45
CA LEU A 17 -2.71 23.60 -5.20
C LEU A 17 -3.56 22.32 -5.38
N LEU A 18 -4.57 22.35 -6.25
CA LEU A 18 -5.37 21.17 -6.58
C LEU A 18 -4.58 20.17 -7.42
N LEU A 19 -3.81 20.63 -8.41
CA LEU A 19 -2.96 19.79 -9.26
C LEU A 19 -1.86 19.09 -8.45
N THR A 20 -1.22 19.80 -7.50
CA THR A 20 -0.17 19.21 -6.65
C THR A 20 -0.72 18.13 -5.70
N LYS A 21 -1.94 18.29 -5.17
CA LYS A 21 -2.61 17.24 -4.39
C LYS A 21 -2.97 16.02 -5.24
N PHE A 22 -3.50 16.24 -6.43
CA PHE A 22 -3.85 15.17 -7.37
C PHE A 22 -2.62 14.37 -7.81
N LEU A 23 -1.53 15.05 -8.16
CA LEU A 23 -0.27 14.41 -8.56
C LEU A 23 0.38 13.62 -7.42
N ARG A 24 0.29 14.08 -6.16
CA ARG A 24 0.77 13.31 -5.00
C ARG A 24 -0.01 12.03 -4.78
N GLN A 25 -1.33 12.06 -4.98
CA GLN A 25 -2.19 10.89 -4.79
C GLN A 25 -2.00 9.85 -5.91
N HIS A 26 -1.55 10.29 -7.09
CA HIS A 26 -1.36 9.43 -8.26
C HIS A 26 0.13 9.22 -8.63
N SER A 27 1.06 9.49 -7.71
CA SER A 27 2.49 9.28 -7.95
C SER A 27 2.79 7.79 -8.08
N THR A 28 2.86 7.32 -9.34
CA THR A 28 3.50 6.07 -9.72
C THR A 28 5.00 6.22 -9.52
N VAL A 29 5.52 5.69 -8.43
CA VAL A 29 6.97 5.52 -8.26
C VAL A 29 7.38 4.40 -9.23
N HIS A 30 8.26 4.73 -10.17
CA HIS A 30 8.75 3.93 -11.30
C HIS A 30 8.50 2.41 -11.22
N GLY A 31 7.60 1.88 -12.05
CA GLY A 31 7.35 0.44 -12.17
C GLY A 31 6.55 -0.20 -11.02
N VAL A 32 6.32 0.52 -9.91
CA VAL A 32 5.60 0.03 -8.74
C VAL A 32 4.23 0.69 -8.67
N LYS A 33 3.15 -0.10 -8.77
CA LYS A 33 1.78 0.38 -8.58
C LYS A 33 1.26 -0.10 -7.25
N ILE A 34 1.03 0.83 -6.33
CA ILE A 34 0.50 0.56 -4.99
C ILE A 34 -0.84 1.24 -4.88
N SER A 35 -1.90 0.46 -4.67
CA SER A 35 -3.23 0.96 -4.40
C SER A 35 -3.65 0.51 -3.01
N VAL A 36 -4.11 1.46 -2.21
CA VAL A 36 -4.71 1.22 -0.90
C VAL A 36 -6.18 1.61 -1.01
N GLU A 37 -7.06 0.66 -0.69
CA GLU A 37 -8.49 0.87 -0.62
C GLU A 37 -8.92 0.71 0.85
N GLU A 38 -9.42 1.80 1.41
CA GLU A 38 -9.87 1.84 2.80
C GLU A 38 -11.34 2.18 2.82
N THR A 39 -12.15 1.24 3.31
CA THR A 39 -13.58 1.42 3.55
C THR A 39 -13.88 1.30 5.04
N THR A 40 -15.11 1.64 5.45
CA THR A 40 -15.57 1.43 6.83
C THR A 40 -15.53 -0.03 7.27
N ALA A 41 -15.60 -0.97 6.32
CA ALA A 41 -15.63 -2.41 6.62
C ALA A 41 -14.29 -3.11 6.37
N THR A 42 -13.48 -2.64 5.42
CA THR A 42 -12.29 -3.37 4.95
C THR A 42 -11.11 -2.45 4.69
N PHE A 43 -9.92 -3.00 4.91
CA PHE A 43 -8.65 -2.47 4.44
C PHE A 43 -8.10 -3.41 3.39
N LYS A 44 -7.77 -2.89 2.20
CA LYS A 44 -7.14 -3.66 1.14
C LYS A 44 -5.93 -2.91 0.62
N MET A 45 -4.85 -3.65 0.40
CA MET A 45 -3.70 -3.18 -0.34
C MET A 45 -3.45 -4.10 -1.54
N HIS A 46 -3.13 -3.49 -2.68
CA HIS A 46 -2.56 -4.18 -3.83
C HIS A 46 -1.26 -3.51 -4.24
N VAL A 47 -0.27 -4.33 -4.53
CA VAL A 47 1.06 -3.89 -4.94
C VAL A 47 1.47 -4.71 -6.16
N ARG A 48 1.76 -4.01 -7.25
CA ARG A 48 2.37 -4.57 -8.46
C ARG A 48 3.79 -4.02 -8.59
N TYR A 49 4.72 -4.88 -8.92
CA TYR A 49 6.15 -4.58 -8.99
C TYR A 49 6.84 -5.48 -10.03
N ASN A 50 8.09 -5.19 -10.41
CA ASN A 50 8.81 -6.07 -11.34
C ASN A 50 9.07 -7.44 -10.69
N LYS A 51 8.81 -8.53 -11.43
CA LYS A 51 9.04 -9.91 -11.01
C LYS A 51 10.46 -10.17 -10.47
N ASN A 52 11.48 -9.45 -10.95
CA ASN A 52 12.85 -9.56 -10.42
C ASN A 52 12.98 -9.14 -8.94
N GLN A 53 12.01 -8.40 -8.39
CA GLN A 53 11.98 -7.97 -6.99
C GLN A 53 11.12 -8.89 -6.11
N THR A 54 10.53 -9.96 -6.66
CA THR A 54 9.64 -10.88 -5.93
C THR A 54 10.31 -11.44 -4.68
N ALA A 55 11.53 -11.96 -4.79
CA ALA A 55 12.26 -12.50 -3.64
C ALA A 55 12.49 -11.45 -2.55
N ILE A 56 12.68 -10.17 -2.91
CA ILE A 56 12.87 -9.09 -1.94
C ILE A 56 11.56 -8.82 -1.18
N VAL A 57 10.42 -8.80 -1.90
CA VAL A 57 9.10 -8.62 -1.30
C VAL A 57 8.72 -9.79 -0.40
N GLU A 58 8.93 -11.03 -0.86
CA GLU A 58 8.67 -12.25 -0.08
C GLU A 58 9.47 -12.24 1.23
N ASN A 59 10.78 -11.99 1.15
CA ASN A 59 11.66 -11.91 2.32
C ASN A 59 11.24 -10.80 3.28
N TYR A 60 10.81 -9.65 2.76
CA TYR A 60 10.31 -8.55 3.58
C TYR A 60 9.05 -8.95 4.34
N ILE A 61 8.06 -9.55 3.67
CA ILE A 61 6.83 -10.01 4.31
C ILE A 61 7.13 -11.08 5.36
N ASP A 62 7.95 -12.08 5.04
CA ASP A 62 8.35 -13.11 6.01
C ASP A 62 9.09 -12.51 7.22
N SER A 63 9.84 -11.41 7.03
CA SER A 63 10.49 -10.70 8.14
C SER A 63 9.50 -9.96 9.04
N CYS A 64 8.42 -9.42 8.48
CA CYS A 64 7.41 -8.66 9.21
C CYS A 64 6.52 -9.53 10.10
N PHE A 65 6.29 -10.78 9.71
CA PHE A 65 5.37 -11.69 10.41
C PHE A 65 6.08 -12.77 11.24
N ARG A 66 7.39 -12.62 11.51
CA ARG A 66 8.11 -13.54 12.38
C ARG A 66 7.43 -13.69 13.75
N PRO A 67 7.41 -14.90 14.34
CA PRO A 67 8.07 -16.13 13.89
C PRO A 67 7.34 -16.88 12.77
N GLN A 68 6.16 -16.44 12.36
CA GLN A 68 5.38 -17.10 11.31
C GLN A 68 6.01 -16.83 9.94
N THR A 69 6.23 -17.90 9.17
CA THR A 69 6.69 -17.79 7.78
C THR A 69 5.48 -17.81 6.85
N ILE A 70 5.32 -16.78 6.04
CA ILE A 70 4.19 -16.58 5.15
C ILE A 70 4.43 -17.30 3.83
N PHE A 71 5.58 -17.11 3.19
CA PHE A 71 5.87 -17.72 1.89
C PHE A 71 6.49 -19.12 2.05
N GLY A 72 7.42 -19.32 2.99
CA GLY A 72 7.95 -20.66 3.31
C GLY A 72 8.58 -21.38 2.12
N GLY A 73 9.15 -20.63 1.17
CA GLY A 73 9.69 -21.14 -0.09
C GLY A 73 8.67 -21.28 -1.24
N GLN A 74 7.40 -20.95 -1.03
CA GLN A 74 6.40 -20.83 -2.09
C GLN A 74 6.46 -19.42 -2.71
N HIS A 75 6.39 -19.33 -4.04
CA HIS A 75 6.34 -18.04 -4.76
C HIS A 75 4.91 -17.56 -5.09
N SER A 76 3.92 -18.39 -4.76
CA SER A 76 2.50 -18.08 -4.95
C SER A 76 1.74 -18.59 -3.76
N ILE A 77 0.97 -17.71 -3.13
CA ILE A 77 0.18 -18.03 -1.95
C ILE A 77 -1.18 -17.34 -2.05
N ASP A 78 -2.19 -18.03 -1.52
CA ASP A 78 -3.54 -17.52 -1.34
C ASP A 78 -4.04 -18.15 -0.04
N LYS A 79 -3.99 -17.39 1.06
CA LYS A 79 -4.33 -17.92 2.39
C LYS A 79 -4.69 -16.84 3.39
N ASP A 80 -5.51 -17.24 4.36
CA ASP A 80 -5.77 -16.47 5.56
C ASP A 80 -4.66 -16.68 6.59
N ILE A 81 -4.27 -15.59 7.23
CA ILE A 81 -3.26 -15.53 8.28
C ILE A 81 -3.91 -15.00 9.55
N VAL A 82 -3.57 -15.64 10.66
CA VAL A 82 -3.91 -15.19 12.01
C VAL A 82 -2.61 -15.00 12.78
N THR A 83 -2.32 -13.76 13.16
CA THR A 83 -1.12 -13.43 13.94
C THR A 83 -1.36 -13.64 15.44
N ALA A 84 -0.29 -13.59 16.24
CA ALA A 84 -0.36 -13.82 17.69
C ALA A 84 -1.24 -12.81 18.44
N ASP A 85 -1.35 -11.58 17.94
CA ASP A 85 -2.26 -10.54 18.42
C ASP A 85 -3.71 -10.70 17.90
N SER A 86 -4.04 -11.88 17.36
CA SER A 86 -5.33 -12.23 16.78
C SER A 86 -5.75 -11.40 15.57
N ALA A 87 -4.82 -10.67 14.94
CA ALA A 87 -5.12 -10.00 13.68
C ALA A 87 -5.39 -11.04 12.59
N ARG A 88 -6.43 -10.82 11.80
CA ARG A 88 -6.88 -11.71 10.73
C ARG A 88 -6.86 -10.99 9.39
N PHE A 89 -6.08 -11.51 8.46
CA PHE A 89 -5.97 -10.95 7.12
C PHE A 89 -5.72 -12.05 6.10
N HIS A 90 -6.14 -11.76 4.89
CA HIS A 90 -5.97 -12.61 3.73
C HIS A 90 -4.79 -12.10 2.90
N ILE A 91 -3.85 -12.97 2.56
CA ILE A 91 -2.75 -12.66 1.64
C ILE A 91 -2.96 -13.46 0.35
N ASN A 92 -2.92 -12.73 -0.77
CA ASN A 92 -2.78 -13.31 -2.10
C ASN A 92 -1.55 -12.70 -2.77
N ALA A 93 -0.57 -13.52 -3.10
CA ALA A 93 0.68 -13.06 -3.69
C ALA A 93 1.17 -14.04 -4.77
N SER A 94 1.84 -13.49 -5.77
CA SER A 94 2.52 -14.21 -6.84
C SER A 94 3.65 -13.36 -7.41
N ALA A 95 4.49 -13.89 -8.30
CA ALA A 95 5.59 -13.13 -8.87
C ALA A 95 5.14 -11.79 -9.52
N GLY A 96 5.63 -10.67 -8.97
CA GLY A 96 5.28 -9.30 -9.40
C GLY A 96 3.97 -8.75 -8.83
N TYR A 97 3.33 -9.48 -7.91
CA TYR A 97 2.04 -9.10 -7.33
C TYR A 97 1.94 -9.47 -5.84
N PHE A 98 1.41 -8.56 -5.06
CA PHE A 98 1.08 -8.79 -3.66
C PHE A 98 -0.24 -8.11 -3.32
N SER A 99 -1.10 -8.79 -2.58
CA SER A 99 -2.31 -8.23 -2.03
C SER A 99 -2.55 -8.70 -0.61
N LEU A 100 -3.06 -7.78 0.20
CA LEU A 100 -3.48 -8.03 1.56
C LEU A 100 -4.86 -7.43 1.77
N ALA A 101 -5.77 -8.21 2.36
CA ALA A 101 -7.10 -7.76 2.73
C ALA A 101 -7.37 -8.08 4.20
N ALA A 102 -7.87 -7.10 4.95
CA ALA A 102 -8.24 -7.25 6.35
C ALA A 102 -9.63 -6.65 6.60
N ALA A 103 -10.48 -7.36 7.34
CA ALA A 103 -11.78 -6.86 7.74
C ALA A 103 -11.64 -6.05 9.04
N ARG A 104 -12.17 -4.83 9.07
CA ARG A 104 -12.02 -3.91 10.22
C ARG A 104 -12.73 -4.41 11.46
N ASN A 105 -13.87 -5.07 11.30
CA ASN A 105 -14.65 -5.65 12.39
C ASN A 105 -13.94 -6.82 13.09
N ASN A 106 -12.97 -7.46 12.42
CA ASN A 106 -12.26 -8.63 12.93
C ASN A 106 -10.87 -8.29 13.47
N ASN A 107 -10.47 -7.01 13.44
CA ASN A 107 -9.13 -6.56 13.82
C ASN A 107 -9.22 -5.36 14.75
N SER A 108 -8.30 -5.29 15.72
CA SER A 108 -8.16 -4.08 16.54
C SER A 108 -7.62 -2.92 15.68
N ALA A 109 -7.84 -1.68 16.14
CA ALA A 109 -7.29 -0.50 15.48
C ALA A 109 -5.75 -0.57 15.38
N ALA A 110 -5.09 -1.04 16.45
CA ALA A 110 -3.64 -1.22 16.49
C ALA A 110 -3.15 -2.27 15.48
N ALA A 111 -3.86 -3.39 15.32
CA ALA A 111 -3.52 -4.40 14.33
C ALA A 111 -3.62 -3.87 12.90
N LEU A 112 -4.69 -3.12 12.60
CA LEU A 112 -4.88 -2.47 11.30
C LEU A 112 -3.79 -1.44 11.03
N GLU A 113 -3.43 -0.62 12.03
CA GLU A 113 -2.34 0.36 11.91
C GLU A 113 -1.00 -0.34 11.67
N ASN A 114 -0.73 -1.45 12.33
CA ASN A 114 0.46 -2.25 12.07
C ASN A 114 0.50 -2.79 10.64
N LEU A 115 -0.62 -3.32 10.13
CA LEU A 115 -0.74 -3.74 8.73
C LEU A 115 -0.48 -2.59 7.76
N VAL A 116 -1.07 -1.41 8.01
CA VAL A 116 -0.81 -0.18 7.23
C VAL A 116 0.68 0.18 7.26
N ASN A 117 1.33 0.09 8.42
CA ASN A 117 2.75 0.40 8.55
C ASN A 117 3.65 -0.57 7.78
N ILE A 118 3.35 -1.87 7.81
CA ILE A 118 4.04 -2.90 7.00
C ILE A 118 3.87 -2.57 5.51
N CYS A 119 2.65 -2.24 5.10
CA CYS A 119 2.31 -1.85 3.74
C CYS A 119 3.09 -0.60 3.27
N MET A 120 3.18 0.42 4.12
CA MET A 120 3.88 1.66 3.82
C MET A 120 5.40 1.50 3.77
N LYS A 121 5.97 0.67 4.64
CA LYS A 121 7.40 0.32 4.59
C LYS A 121 7.76 -0.55 3.39
N MET A 122 6.83 -1.35 2.87
CA MET A 122 7.06 -2.11 1.65
C MET A 122 7.38 -1.20 0.44
N LYS A 123 6.86 0.03 0.44
CA LYS A 123 7.18 1.03 -0.60
C LYS A 123 8.66 1.39 -0.66
N THR A 124 9.39 1.29 0.46
CA THR A 124 10.82 1.61 0.52
C THR A 124 11.69 0.41 0.16
N VAL A 125 11.11 -0.80 0.17
CA VAL A 125 11.79 -2.05 -0.16
C VAL A 125 11.80 -2.27 -1.67
N ILE A 126 10.70 -1.93 -2.34
CA ILE A 126 10.57 -2.07 -3.79
C ILE A 126 11.28 -0.88 -4.45
N LYS A 127 12.31 -1.16 -5.24
CA LYS A 127 13.09 -0.14 -5.93
C LYS A 127 12.36 0.35 -7.17
N PRO A 128 12.34 1.67 -7.40
CA PRO A 128 12.00 2.21 -8.72
C PRO A 128 13.01 1.70 -9.75
N GLU A 129 12.52 1.27 -10.92
CA GLU A 129 13.39 0.97 -12.08
C GLU A 129 14.01 2.23 -12.68
#